data_AF-A0A9E0WRT6-F1
#
_entry.id   AF-A0A9E0WRT6-F1
#
_cell.length_a   1.000
_cell.length_b   1.000
_cell.length_c   1.000
_cell.angle_alpha   90.00
_cell.angle_beta   90.00
_cell.angle_gamma   90.00
#
_symmetry.space_group_name_H-M   'P 1'
#
loop_
_entity.id
_entity.type
_entity.pdbx_description
1 polymer ?
#
loop_
_entity_poly.entity_id
_entity_poly.type
_entity_poly.pdbx_seq_one_letter_code
_entity_poly.pdbx_strand_id
1 'polypeptide(L)' 'MSVEIPVKPRVLIADDSKIVRATLIKHIQGMFEFREALNGEEAWET' A
#
# COMPACT_ATOMS: atom_id res chain seq x y z
N MET A 1 9.96 -18.82 -16.34
CA MET A 1 8.91 -18.00 -15.72
C MET A 1 9.35 -16.55 -15.85
N SER A 2 8.66 -15.77 -16.66
CA SER A 2 8.93 -14.33 -16.79
C SER A 2 8.42 -13.66 -15.53
N VAL A 3 9.30 -13.00 -14.78
CA VAL A 3 8.89 -12.15 -13.66
C VAL A 3 8.30 -10.90 -14.29
N GLU A 4 6.98 -10.74 -14.24
CA GLU A 4 6.36 -9.46 -14.58
C GLU A 4 6.88 -8.43 -13.57
N ILE A 5 7.70 -7.49 -14.05
CA ILE A 5 8.14 -6.36 -13.23
C ILE A 5 6.91 -5.47 -13.08
N PRO A 6 6.42 -5.20 -11.84
CA PRO A 6 5.32 -4.29 -11.65
C PRO A 6 5.73 -2.94 -12.24
N VAL A 7 4.93 -2.45 -13.20
CA VAL A 7 5.20 -1.19 -13.91
C VAL A 7 5.16 0.00 -12.95
N LYS A 8 4.53 -0.17 -11.77
CA LYS A 8 4.40 0.84 -10.73
C LYS A 8 5.10 0.40 -9.44
N PRO A 9 5.78 1.32 -8.72
CA PRO A 9 6.34 1.00 -7.41
C PRO A 9 5.23 0.59 -6.43
N ARG A 10 5.57 -0.30 -5.49
CA ARG A 10 4.66 -0.84 -4.47
C ARG A 10 4.83 -0.09 -3.15
N VAL A 11 3.71 0.29 -2.52
CA VAL A 11 3.66 1.00 -1.25
C VAL A 11 2.81 0.24 -0.24
N LEU A 12 3.26 0.14 1.01
CA LEU A 12 2.48 -0.35 2.14
C LEU A 12 2.09 0.83 3.03
N ILE A 13 0.80 0.98 3.31
CA ILE A 13 0.26 2.01 4.19
C ILE A 13 -0.21 1.33 5.48
N ALA A 14 0.53 1.55 6.57
CA ALA A 14 0.20 1.04 7.90
C ALA A 14 -0.19 2.20 8.82
N ASP A 15 -1.48 2.28 9.17
CA ASP A 15 -2.04 3.31 10.05
C ASP A 15 -3.38 2.81 10.60
N ASP A 16 -3.64 3.00 11.90
CA ASP A 16 -4.88 2.54 12.54
C ASP A 16 -6.09 3.42 12.16
N SER A 17 -5.87 4.65 11.68
CA SER A 17 -6.90 5.55 11.20
C SER A 17 -7.29 5.27 9.75
N LYS A 18 -8.52 4.79 9.56
CA LYS A 18 -9.13 4.61 8.23
C LYS A 18 -9.12 5.90 7.40
N ILE A 19 -9.29 7.07 8.03
CA ILE A 19 -9.31 8.36 7.32
C ILE A 19 -7.92 8.70 6.78
N VAL A 20 -6.85 8.44 7.55
CA VAL A 20 -5.47 8.69 7.11
C VAL A 20 -5.14 7.80 5.91
N ARG A 21 -5.42 6.49 5.99
CA ARG A 21 -5.18 5.56 4.87
C ARG A 21 -5.94 5.97 3.62
N ALA A 22 -7.24 6.25 3.73
CA ALA A 22 -8.06 6.70 2.60
C ALA A 22 -7.54 8.01 1.98
N THR A 23 -7.05 8.93 2.82
CA THR A 23 -6.48 10.20 2.38
C THR A 23 -5.19 9.96 1.61
N LEU A 24 -4.26 9.15 2.13
CA LEU A 24 -3.01 8.80 1.45
C LEU A 24 -3.29 8.10 0.10
N ILE A 25 -4.18 7.10 0.09
CA ILE A 25 -4.60 6.40 -1.14
C ILE A 25 -5.10 7.38 -2.19
N LYS A 26 -5.97 8.33 -1.83
CA LYS A 26 -6.50 9.32 -2.76
C LYS A 26 -5.40 10.17 -3.43
N HIS A 27 -4.32 10.46 -2.71
CA HIS A 27 -3.19 11.25 -3.23
C HIS A 27 -2.25 10.43 -4.12
N ILE A 28 -2.09 9.14 -3.83
CA ILE A 28 -1.08 8.29 -4.49
C ILE A 28 -1.64 7.32 -5.54
N GLN A 29 -2.97 7.17 -5.59
CA GLN A 29 -3.64 6.32 -6.58
C GLN A 29 -3.27 6.72 -8.01
N GLY A 30 -3.12 5.72 -8.87
CA GLY A 30 -2.68 5.92 -10.26
C GLY A 30 -1.16 5.96 -10.42
N MET A 31 -0.40 6.35 -9.41
CA MET A 31 1.08 6.35 -9.42
C MET A 31 1.69 5.07 -8.84
N PHE A 32 1.02 4.47 -7.86
CA PHE A 32 1.51 3.31 -7.11
C PHE A 32 0.50 2.16 -7.11
N GLU A 33 1.01 0.95 -6.89
CA GLU A 33 0.22 -0.15 -6.33
C GLU A 33 0.35 -0.10 -4.80
N PHE A 34 -0.75 -0.29 -4.07
CA PHE A 34 -0.73 -0.15 -2.62
C PHE A 34 -1.45 -1.28 -1.90
N ARG A 35 -0.96 -1.59 -0.69
CA ARG A 35 -1.60 -2.46 0.31
C ARG A 35 -1.86 -1.66 1.58
N GLU A 36 -2.97 -1.92 2.24
CA GLU A 36 -3.28 -1.39 3.56
C GLU A 36 -2.94 -2.41 4.66
N ALA A 37 -2.55 -1.91 5.83
CA ALA A 37 -2.43 -2.65 7.08
C ALA A 37 -2.98 -1.80 8.24
N LEU A 38 -3.67 -2.42 9.18
CA LEU A 38 -4.26 -1.74 10.35
C LEU A 38 -3.26 -1.53 11.49
N ASN A 39 -2.14 -2.24 11.47
CA ASN A 39 -1.12 -2.26 12.51
C ASN A 39 0.23 -2.74 11.97
N GLY A 40 1.24 -2.79 12.84
CA GLY A 40 2.59 -3.21 12.49
C GLY A 40 2.68 -4.71 12.17
N GLU A 41 1.89 -5.55 12.85
CA GLU A 41 1.88 -7.00 12.66
C GLU A 41 1.35 -7.36 11.26
N GLU A 42 0.19 -6.82 10.88
CA GLU A 42 -0.36 -6.96 9.53
C GLU A 42 0.54 -6.36 8.45
N ALA A 43 1.31 -5.33 8.79
CA ALA A 43 2.28 -4.71 7.89
C ALA A 43 3.51 -5.61 7.67
N TRP A 44 3.89 -6.39 8.67
CA TRP A 44 5.04 -7.29 8.64
C TRP A 44 4.79 -8.57 7.85
N GLU A 45 3.57 -9.09 7.86
CA GLU A 45 3.17 -10.23 7.01
C GLU A 45 3.26 -9.83 5.52
N THR A 46 4.09 -10.54 4.74
CA THR A 46 4.41 -10.22 3.33
C THR A 46 3.76 -11.15 2.32
#